data_AF-A0A395NVX7-F1
#
_entry.id   AF-A0A395NVX7-F1
#
_cell.length_a   1.000
_cell.length_b   1.000
_cell.length_c   1.000
_cell.angle_alpha   90.00
_cell.angle_beta   90.00
_cell.angle_gamma   90.00
#
_symmetry.space_group_name_H-M   'P 1'
#
loop_
_entity.id
_entity.type
_entity.pdbx_description
1 polymer ?
#
loop_
_entity_poly.entity_id
_entity_poly.type
_entity_poly.pdbx_seq_one_letter_code
_entity_poly.pdbx_strand_id
1 'polypeptide(L)'
;MAPKSIVGLFSLLPVTAVLALNPSCAPGGNFNLSVWSLQLPTGSDGSVDTIKSKDLQGCSGYTGPTFFTDKTNGELILTAPGNPDLTGCATTSGSEHCRTELREVDPKSGKNINWPPTGTNTLTVKMKVVKADDGSHGTAIGQVFASAASKPLAEMYYSTKGDIVVGVKSSPTGNQVITKLGSVPVGTYFTYVMSYSNGVLSISINGKKTTLDTFDWDSPNCYFKSGNYNQGKTAITSEVHIQSIAVVHS
;
A
#
# COMPACT_ATOMS: atom_id res chain seq x y z
N MET A 1 -10.12 -44.01 -42.23
CA MET A 1 -9.88 -43.36 -40.93
C MET A 1 -8.82 -42.29 -41.14
N ALA A 2 -9.19 -41.01 -41.06
CA ALA A 2 -8.24 -39.90 -41.18
C ALA A 2 -7.71 -39.52 -39.78
N PRO A 3 -6.40 -39.29 -39.60
CA PRO A 3 -5.86 -38.89 -38.31
C PRO A 3 -6.19 -37.42 -38.05
N LYS A 4 -6.79 -37.14 -36.89
CA LYS A 4 -7.03 -35.78 -36.42
C LYS A 4 -5.74 -35.24 -35.82
N SER A 5 -5.08 -34.30 -36.51
CA SER A 5 -3.97 -33.53 -35.96
C SER A 5 -4.49 -32.56 -34.89
N ILE A 6 -4.08 -32.79 -33.64
CA ILE A 6 -4.27 -31.82 -32.55
C ILE A 6 -3.14 -30.80 -32.67
N VAL A 7 -3.47 -29.60 -33.13
CA VAL A 7 -2.58 -28.43 -33.05
C VAL A 7 -2.68 -27.90 -31.62
N GLY A 8 -1.68 -28.20 -30.80
CA GLY A 8 -1.53 -27.60 -29.47
C GLY A 8 -1.10 -26.15 -29.61
N LEU A 9 -2.00 -25.22 -29.26
CA LEU A 9 -1.70 -23.80 -29.19
C LEU A 9 -0.85 -23.56 -27.92
N PHE A 10 0.47 -23.45 -28.08
CA PHE A 10 1.34 -22.99 -26.99
C PHE A 10 1.09 -21.50 -26.75
N SER A 11 0.34 -21.20 -25.69
CA SER A 11 0.18 -19.83 -25.20
C SER A 11 1.52 -19.38 -24.60
N LEU A 12 2.29 -18.60 -25.36
CA LEU A 12 3.47 -17.90 -24.87
C LEU A 12 3.02 -16.84 -23.85
N LEU A 13 3.09 -17.18 -22.57
CA LEU A 13 3.02 -16.21 -21.49
C LEU A 13 4.26 -15.29 -21.60
N PRO A 14 4.09 -13.95 -21.58
CA PRO A 14 5.23 -13.06 -21.58
C PRO A 14 6.00 -13.25 -20.27
N VAL A 15 7.22 -13.77 -20.37
CA VAL A 15 8.18 -13.78 -19.27
C VAL A 15 8.61 -12.32 -19.07
N THR A 16 7.97 -11.62 -18.14
CA THR A 16 8.49 -10.34 -17.67
C THR A 16 9.78 -10.63 -16.91
N ALA A 17 10.92 -10.31 -17.53
CA ALA A 17 12.19 -10.33 -16.83
C ALA A 17 12.08 -9.43 -15.59
N VAL A 18 12.11 -10.03 -14.40
CA VAL A 18 12.21 -9.28 -13.15
C VAL A 18 13.60 -8.69 -13.14
N LEU A 19 13.73 -7.40 -13.46
CA LEU A 19 14.97 -6.68 -13.22
C LEU A 19 15.27 -6.78 -11.72
N ALA A 20 16.44 -7.33 -11.38
CA ALA A 20 16.89 -7.38 -10.00
C ALA A 20 17.00 -5.94 -9.46
N LEU A 21 16.54 -5.73 -8.22
CA LEU A 21 16.66 -4.44 -7.55
C LEU A 21 18.15 -4.10 -7.35
N ASN A 22 18.49 -2.81 -7.37
CA ASN A 22 19.86 -2.31 -7.17
C ASN A 22 20.02 -1.77 -5.73
N PRO A 23 20.74 -2.48 -4.84
CA PRO A 23 20.94 -2.06 -3.45
C PRO A 23 21.71 -0.75 -3.28
N SER A 24 22.47 -0.35 -4.30
CA SER A 24 23.25 0.89 -4.30
C SER A 24 22.40 2.13 -4.62
N CYS A 25 21.21 1.96 -5.19
CA CYS A 25 20.30 3.07 -5.49
C CYS A 25 19.40 3.43 -4.30
N ALA A 26 18.95 4.68 -4.23
CA ALA A 26 17.78 5.07 -3.46
C ALA A 26 16.51 4.36 -4.00
N PRO A 27 15.41 4.29 -3.24
CA PRO A 27 14.22 3.56 -3.66
C PRO A 27 13.68 3.97 -5.04
N GLY A 28 13.77 5.26 -5.40
CA GLY A 28 13.36 5.75 -6.72
C GLY A 28 14.10 5.17 -7.91
N GLY A 29 15.27 4.55 -7.71
CA GLY A 29 16.01 3.85 -8.77
C GLY A 29 15.53 2.43 -8.99
N ASN A 30 14.83 1.85 -8.01
CA ASN A 30 14.34 0.48 -8.00
C ASN A 30 12.83 0.40 -8.27
N PHE A 31 12.09 1.43 -7.87
CA PHE A 31 10.63 1.49 -7.95
C PHE A 31 10.18 2.70 -8.77
N ASN A 32 9.11 2.54 -9.54
CA ASN A 32 8.48 3.69 -10.20
C ASN A 32 7.75 4.54 -9.16
N LEU A 33 8.45 5.54 -8.61
CA LEU A 33 7.90 6.47 -7.62
C LEU A 33 7.28 7.74 -8.23
N SER A 34 7.17 7.82 -9.56
CA SER A 34 6.55 8.98 -10.21
C SER A 34 5.07 9.15 -9.83
N VAL A 35 4.38 8.06 -9.51
CA VAL A 35 2.96 8.04 -9.10
C VAL A 35 2.75 8.20 -7.60
N TRP A 36 3.79 8.53 -6.82
CA TRP A 36 3.68 8.61 -5.36
C TRP A 36 4.23 9.92 -4.81
N SER A 37 3.60 10.48 -3.79
CA SER A 37 4.29 11.26 -2.75
C SER A 37 4.49 10.39 -1.51
N LEU A 38 5.35 10.81 -0.59
CA LEU A 38 5.64 10.08 0.64
C LEU A 38 5.33 10.95 1.85
N GLN A 39 4.48 10.47 2.74
CA GLN A 39 4.23 11.08 4.05
C GLN A 39 5.17 10.46 5.08
N LEU A 40 5.89 11.30 5.83
CA LEU A 40 6.85 10.88 6.86
C LEU A 40 6.26 10.99 8.26
N PRO A 41 6.88 10.38 9.29
CA PRO A 41 6.46 10.52 10.68
C PRO A 41 7.09 11.74 11.37
N THR A 42 7.63 12.67 10.59
CA THR A 42 8.25 13.93 11.02
C THR A 42 7.41 15.12 10.57
N GLY A 43 7.76 16.32 11.03
CA GLY A 43 7.00 17.55 10.77
C GLY A 43 6.39 18.07 12.07
N SER A 44 5.21 18.66 11.98
CA SER A 44 4.43 19.07 13.15
C SER A 44 3.09 18.34 13.21
N ASP A 45 2.49 18.26 14.39
CA ASP A 45 1.18 17.64 14.53
C ASP A 45 0.14 18.30 13.62
N GLY A 46 -0.71 17.48 13.00
CA GLY A 46 -1.63 17.87 11.94
C GLY A 46 -0.98 18.12 10.56
N SER A 47 0.35 18.21 10.46
CA SER A 47 1.08 18.60 9.25
C SER A 47 2.46 17.91 9.15
N VAL A 48 2.43 16.63 8.74
CA VAL A 48 3.65 15.86 8.49
C VAL A 48 4.47 16.38 7.30
N ASP A 49 5.78 16.12 7.33
CA ASP A 49 6.64 16.29 6.17
C ASP A 49 6.19 15.38 5.03
N THR A 50 6.15 15.95 3.83
CA THR A 50 5.78 15.21 2.61
C THR A 50 6.85 15.37 1.54
N ILE A 51 7.45 14.26 1.13
CA ILE A 51 8.38 14.23 -0.01
C ILE A 51 7.57 14.15 -1.31
N LYS A 52 7.83 15.10 -2.21
CA LYS A 52 7.12 15.17 -3.49
C LYS A 52 7.62 14.10 -4.45
N SER A 53 6.75 13.67 -5.38
CA SER A 53 7.08 12.67 -6.40
C SER A 53 8.41 12.93 -7.11
N LYS A 54 8.66 14.16 -7.56
CA LYS A 54 9.90 14.53 -8.25
C LYS A 54 11.17 14.25 -7.43
N ASP A 55 11.07 14.33 -6.11
CA ASP A 55 12.19 14.18 -5.18
C ASP A 55 12.36 12.71 -4.77
N LEU A 56 11.38 11.85 -5.03
CA LEU A 56 11.47 10.40 -4.79
C LEU A 56 12.17 9.67 -5.94
N GLN A 57 12.15 10.20 -7.16
CA GLN A 57 12.50 9.47 -8.37
C GLN A 57 14.01 9.29 -8.60
N GLY A 58 14.37 8.18 -9.24
CA GLY A 58 15.73 7.89 -9.70
C GLY A 58 16.66 7.36 -8.60
N CYS A 59 17.83 6.90 -9.02
CA CYS A 59 18.84 6.29 -8.14
C CYS A 59 19.37 7.26 -7.07
N SER A 60 19.29 8.57 -7.34
CA SER A 60 19.64 9.66 -6.42
C SER A 60 18.42 10.32 -5.75
N GLY A 61 17.24 9.69 -5.85
CA GLY A 61 16.03 10.15 -5.19
C GLY A 61 16.14 10.08 -3.66
N TYR A 62 15.09 10.53 -2.99
CA TYR A 62 15.06 10.58 -1.54
C TYR A 62 15.25 9.19 -0.90
N THR A 63 16.11 9.16 0.11
CA THR A 63 16.27 8.09 1.09
C THR A 63 16.41 8.76 2.45
N GLY A 64 15.86 8.14 3.49
CA GLY A 64 15.84 8.71 4.83
C GLY A 64 15.74 7.64 5.91
N PRO A 65 15.65 8.05 7.19
CA PRO A 65 15.71 7.12 8.33
C PRO A 65 14.60 6.07 8.34
N THR A 66 13.43 6.40 7.78
CA THR A 66 12.26 5.53 7.78
C THR A 66 11.83 5.04 6.40
N PHE A 67 12.52 5.48 5.34
CA PHE A 67 12.25 5.14 3.94
C PHE A 67 13.57 4.98 3.19
N PHE A 68 14.02 3.75 2.98
CA PHE A 68 15.34 3.50 2.41
C PHE A 68 15.43 2.17 1.68
N THR A 69 16.49 2.02 0.89
CA THR A 69 16.81 0.78 0.19
C THR A 69 17.59 -0.17 1.10
N ASP A 70 17.15 -1.42 1.20
CA ASP A 70 17.93 -2.51 1.79
C ASP A 70 19.24 -2.71 1.01
N LYS A 71 20.38 -2.61 1.70
CA LYS A 71 21.71 -2.65 1.08
C LYS A 71 22.16 -4.04 0.62
N THR A 72 21.41 -5.08 0.94
CA THR A 72 21.70 -6.46 0.54
C THR A 72 20.90 -6.85 -0.69
N ASN A 73 19.60 -6.50 -0.73
CA ASN A 73 18.69 -7.02 -1.76
C ASN A 73 17.94 -5.94 -2.56
N GLY A 74 18.07 -4.67 -2.22
CA GLY A 74 17.47 -3.54 -2.95
C GLY A 74 16.00 -3.26 -2.65
N GLU A 75 15.39 -3.95 -1.69
CA GLU A 75 14.00 -3.75 -1.29
C GLU A 75 13.77 -2.37 -0.68
N LEU A 76 12.55 -1.86 -0.82
CA LEU A 76 12.14 -0.64 -0.14
C LEU A 76 11.72 -0.99 1.30
N ILE A 77 12.44 -0.45 2.28
CA ILE A 77 12.12 -0.56 3.70
C ILE A 77 11.32 0.66 4.12
N LEU A 78 10.17 0.44 4.79
CA LEU A 78 9.40 1.48 5.45
C LEU A 78 9.20 1.13 6.93
N THR A 79 9.67 1.99 7.82
CA THR A 79 9.42 1.90 9.27
C THR A 79 8.51 3.02 9.73
N ALA A 80 7.69 2.80 10.74
CA ALA A 80 6.89 3.86 11.35
C ALA A 80 6.95 3.75 12.88
N PRO A 81 7.28 4.83 13.61
CA PRO A 81 7.20 4.85 15.07
C PRO A 81 5.82 4.44 15.58
N GLY A 82 5.77 3.92 16.80
CA GLY A 82 4.51 3.61 17.49
C GLY A 82 3.77 4.85 17.97
N ASN A 83 2.95 4.75 19.00
CA ASN A 83 2.09 5.81 19.53
C ASN A 83 2.76 7.21 19.55
N PRO A 84 2.18 8.24 18.87
CA PRO A 84 2.72 9.60 18.82
C PRO A 84 3.02 10.22 20.20
N ASP A 85 2.19 9.97 21.21
CA ASP A 85 2.38 10.52 22.56
C ASP A 85 3.64 9.97 23.25
N LEU A 86 4.09 8.79 22.83
CA LEU A 86 5.26 8.12 23.40
C LEU A 86 6.53 8.36 22.57
N THR A 87 6.39 8.48 21.24
CA THR A 87 7.54 8.60 20.33
C THR A 87 7.77 10.02 19.81
N GLY A 88 6.81 10.92 20.00
CA GLY A 88 6.86 12.30 19.49
C GLY A 88 6.79 12.39 17.96
N CYS A 89 6.21 11.38 17.29
CA CYS A 89 6.06 11.45 15.83
C CYS A 89 4.98 12.49 15.47
N ALA A 90 5.06 13.04 14.27
CA ALA A 90 4.00 13.89 13.73
C ALA A 90 2.87 13.05 13.11
N THR A 91 1.64 13.55 13.20
CA THR A 91 0.46 12.98 12.53
C THR A 91 -0.12 13.93 11.49
N THR A 92 -0.88 13.42 10.53
CA THR A 92 -1.65 14.25 9.61
C THR A 92 -2.97 14.67 10.25
N SER A 93 -3.53 15.82 9.85
CA SER A 93 -4.87 16.22 10.29
C SER A 93 -5.90 15.10 10.09
N GLY A 94 -6.61 14.74 11.17
CA GLY A 94 -7.60 13.67 11.18
C GLY A 94 -7.05 12.24 11.32
N SER A 95 -5.77 12.08 11.65
CA SER A 95 -5.10 10.82 11.96
C SER A 95 -4.56 10.84 13.38
N GLU A 96 -4.62 9.71 14.08
CA GLU A 96 -4.10 9.57 15.45
C GLU A 96 -2.77 8.80 15.50
N HIS A 97 -2.24 8.43 14.33
CA HIS A 97 -1.17 7.44 14.22
C HIS A 97 -0.04 7.91 13.29
N CYS A 98 1.17 7.42 13.56
CA CYS A 98 2.37 7.70 12.78
C CYS A 98 2.39 6.93 11.46
N ARG A 99 3.02 7.49 10.43
CA ARG A 99 3.18 6.80 9.14
C ARG A 99 4.50 7.09 8.47
N THR A 100 4.98 6.10 7.73
CA THR A 100 5.82 6.30 6.55
C THR A 100 5.09 5.63 5.39
N GLU A 101 4.33 6.41 4.63
CA GLU A 101 3.30 5.86 3.74
C GLU A 101 3.24 6.63 2.41
N LEU A 102 3.22 5.89 1.32
CA LEU A 102 3.06 6.43 -0.02
C LEU A 102 1.60 6.83 -0.26
N ARG A 103 1.41 7.97 -0.91
CA ARG A 103 0.11 8.53 -1.30
C ARG A 103 0.11 8.79 -2.80
N GLU A 104 -0.82 8.18 -3.52
CA GLU A 104 -0.83 8.16 -5.00
C GLU A 104 -1.04 9.55 -5.59
N VAL A 105 -0.16 10.05 -6.46
CA VAL A 105 -0.26 11.36 -7.15
C VAL A 105 -0.32 11.19 -8.67
N ASP A 106 -0.74 12.24 -9.37
CA ASP A 106 -0.67 12.29 -10.82
C ASP A 106 0.81 12.32 -11.27
N PRO A 107 1.28 11.38 -12.11
CA PRO A 107 2.70 11.28 -12.46
C PRO A 107 3.23 12.41 -13.33
N LYS A 108 2.35 13.15 -14.02
CA LYS A 108 2.75 14.26 -14.89
C LYS A 108 2.95 15.55 -14.11
N SER A 109 2.08 15.81 -13.14
CA SER A 109 2.04 17.05 -12.37
C SER A 109 2.59 16.92 -10.95
N GLY A 110 2.69 15.71 -10.41
CA GLY A 110 3.03 15.42 -9.02
C GLY A 110 1.97 15.90 -8.01
N LYS A 111 0.81 16.35 -8.49
CA LYS A 111 -0.29 16.84 -7.64
C LYS A 111 -1.16 15.70 -7.15
N ASN A 112 -1.93 15.99 -6.11
CA ASN A 112 -2.82 14.99 -5.58
C ASN A 112 -3.89 14.56 -6.60
N ILE A 113 -4.01 13.27 -6.86
CA ILE A 113 -5.02 12.68 -7.74
C ILE A 113 -6.08 11.93 -6.93
N ASN A 114 -7.27 11.82 -7.50
CA ASN A 114 -8.26 10.81 -7.16
C ASN A 114 -8.93 10.36 -8.47
N TRP A 115 -9.49 9.15 -8.46
CA TRP A 115 -10.08 8.51 -9.62
C TRP A 115 -11.48 7.99 -9.28
N PRO A 116 -12.41 7.98 -10.25
CA PRO A 116 -13.72 7.38 -10.05
C PRO A 116 -13.61 5.85 -10.09
N PRO A 117 -14.47 5.13 -9.34
CA PRO A 117 -14.45 3.67 -9.35
C PRO A 117 -15.05 3.06 -10.62
N THR A 118 -15.61 3.87 -11.53
CA THR A 118 -16.16 3.40 -12.81
C THR A 118 -15.07 2.96 -13.80
N GLY A 119 -13.83 3.42 -13.63
CA GLY A 119 -12.68 2.96 -14.41
C GLY A 119 -12.08 1.65 -13.88
N THR A 120 -10.93 1.27 -14.40
CA THR A 120 -10.07 0.23 -13.80
C THR A 120 -9.04 0.90 -12.91
N ASN A 121 -9.01 0.56 -11.63
CA ASN A 121 -8.05 1.08 -10.66
C ASN A 121 -7.51 -0.07 -9.83
N THR A 122 -6.22 -0.36 -9.97
CA THR A 122 -5.58 -1.51 -9.29
C THR A 122 -4.21 -1.14 -8.76
N LEU A 123 -3.98 -1.46 -7.48
CA LEU A 123 -2.67 -1.44 -6.81
C LEU A 123 -2.23 -2.88 -6.58
N THR A 124 -1.05 -3.26 -7.09
CA THR A 124 -0.41 -4.55 -6.81
C THR A 124 0.88 -4.32 -6.04
N VAL A 125 1.04 -5.02 -4.91
CA VAL A 125 2.24 -4.91 -4.06
C VAL A 125 2.70 -6.29 -3.63
N LYS A 126 3.99 -6.57 -3.80
CA LYS A 126 4.65 -7.71 -3.16
C LYS A 126 5.48 -7.21 -1.99
N MET A 127 5.17 -7.66 -0.79
CA MET A 127 5.84 -7.22 0.44
C MET A 127 5.97 -8.35 1.47
N LYS A 128 6.76 -8.10 2.50
CA LYS A 128 6.74 -8.83 3.77
C LYS A 128 6.59 -7.82 4.91
N VAL A 129 5.90 -8.25 5.98
CA VAL A 129 5.87 -7.49 7.24
C VAL A 129 6.89 -8.12 8.16
N VAL A 130 7.95 -7.38 8.48
CA VAL A 130 9.04 -7.86 9.34
C VAL A 130 8.67 -7.70 10.81
N LYS A 131 7.96 -6.62 11.12
CA LYS A 131 7.44 -6.34 12.46
C LYS A 131 6.11 -5.59 12.36
N ALA A 132 5.04 -6.22 12.82
CA ALA A 132 3.75 -5.55 12.98
C ALA A 132 3.68 -4.82 14.33
N ASP A 133 2.86 -3.77 14.40
CA ASP A 133 2.51 -3.09 15.65
C ASP A 133 1.44 -3.84 16.46
N ASP A 134 1.15 -3.30 17.65
CA ASP A 134 0.20 -3.84 18.62
C ASP A 134 -1.20 -3.18 18.55
N GLY A 135 -1.55 -2.57 17.41
CA GLY A 135 -2.90 -2.10 17.13
C GLY A 135 -3.92 -3.24 17.15
N SER A 136 -5.21 -2.91 17.28
CA SER A 136 -6.28 -3.91 17.39
C SER A 136 -6.31 -4.93 16.25
N HIS A 137 -5.88 -4.52 15.06
CA HIS A 137 -5.75 -5.36 13.86
C HIS A 137 -4.30 -5.42 13.33
N GLY A 138 -3.37 -4.73 13.99
CA GLY A 138 -1.98 -4.55 13.58
C GLY A 138 -1.76 -3.39 12.59
N THR A 139 -0.63 -3.43 11.90
CA THR A 139 -0.16 -2.35 11.01
C THR A 139 -1.02 -2.24 9.77
N ALA A 140 -1.48 -1.03 9.47
CA ALA A 140 -2.12 -0.74 8.19
C ALA A 140 -1.06 -0.66 7.08
N ILE A 141 -1.19 -1.51 6.07
CA ILE A 141 -0.19 -1.71 5.01
C ILE A 141 -0.64 -1.20 3.63
N GLY A 142 -1.93 -0.93 3.46
CA GLY A 142 -2.47 -0.33 2.25
C GLY A 142 -3.91 0.13 2.42
N GLN A 143 -4.32 1.08 1.58
CA GLN A 143 -5.64 1.72 1.66
C GLN A 143 -6.21 2.05 0.28
N VAL A 144 -7.54 1.99 0.19
CA VAL A 144 -8.34 2.71 -0.80
C VAL A 144 -9.00 3.86 -0.06
N PHE A 145 -8.60 5.10 -0.35
CA PHE A 145 -8.96 6.25 0.46
C PHE A 145 -9.92 7.19 -0.28
N ALA A 146 -11.11 7.42 0.29
CA ALA A 146 -12.12 8.28 -0.29
C ALA A 146 -11.73 9.76 -0.12
N SER A 147 -11.45 10.44 -1.24
CA SER A 147 -10.81 11.75 -1.23
C SER A 147 -11.68 12.83 -0.61
N ALA A 148 -12.96 12.91 -1.00
CA ALA A 148 -13.86 13.97 -0.56
C ALA A 148 -14.22 13.85 0.93
N ALA A 149 -14.44 12.61 1.41
CA ALA A 149 -14.76 12.34 2.80
C ALA A 149 -13.55 12.46 3.74
N SER A 150 -12.33 12.45 3.20
CA SER A 150 -11.09 12.36 3.98
C SER A 150 -11.08 11.16 4.95
N LYS A 151 -11.46 9.98 4.44
CA LYS A 151 -11.57 8.72 5.20
C LYS A 151 -11.16 7.52 4.34
N PRO A 152 -10.60 6.45 4.93
CA PRO A 152 -10.39 5.21 4.20
C PRO A 152 -11.76 4.61 3.83
N LEU A 153 -11.98 4.32 2.56
CA LEU A 153 -13.05 3.42 2.15
C LEU A 153 -12.70 2.01 2.65
N ALA A 154 -11.47 1.57 2.35
CA ALA A 154 -10.90 0.31 2.80
C ALA A 154 -9.49 0.52 3.36
N GLU A 155 -9.18 -0.14 4.47
CA GLU A 155 -7.87 -0.13 5.12
C GLU A 155 -7.48 -1.56 5.48
N MET A 156 -6.35 -2.03 4.96
CA MET A 156 -5.89 -3.41 5.16
C MET A 156 -4.80 -3.45 6.22
N TYR A 157 -4.97 -4.36 7.17
CA TYR A 157 -4.10 -4.52 8.34
C TYR A 157 -3.42 -5.87 8.34
N TYR A 158 -2.21 -5.90 8.91
CA TYR A 158 -1.42 -7.10 9.14
C TYR A 158 -1.05 -7.19 10.63
N SER A 159 -1.44 -8.28 11.30
CA SER A 159 -1.25 -8.44 12.75
C SER A 159 0.09 -9.08 13.13
N THR A 160 0.44 -9.00 14.42
CA THR A 160 1.62 -9.71 14.99
C THR A 160 1.56 -11.24 14.86
N LYS A 161 0.37 -11.79 14.59
CA LYS A 161 0.17 -13.23 14.32
C LYS A 161 0.22 -13.57 12.83
N GLY A 162 0.41 -12.56 11.98
CA GLY A 162 0.35 -12.70 10.53
C GLY A 162 -1.05 -12.84 9.97
N ASP A 163 -2.10 -12.47 10.72
CA ASP A 163 -3.46 -12.37 10.16
C ASP A 163 -3.56 -11.14 9.27
N ILE A 164 -4.24 -11.28 8.13
CA ILE A 164 -4.54 -10.17 7.22
C ILE A 164 -6.04 -9.95 7.20
N VAL A 165 -6.44 -8.74 7.58
CA VAL A 165 -7.84 -8.31 7.59
C VAL A 165 -7.98 -6.99 6.84
N VAL A 166 -9.17 -6.69 6.35
CA VAL A 166 -9.52 -5.37 5.81
C VAL A 166 -10.71 -4.82 6.57
N GLY A 167 -10.60 -3.57 7.01
CA GLY A 167 -11.74 -2.79 7.48
C GLY A 167 -12.30 -1.95 6.36
N VAL A 168 -13.58 -2.15 6.02
CA VAL A 168 -14.30 -1.28 5.08
C VAL A 168 -15.27 -0.42 5.88
N LYS A 169 -15.17 0.91 5.80
CA LYS A 169 -16.11 1.79 6.52
C LYS A 169 -17.51 1.64 5.94
N SER A 170 -18.53 1.51 6.77
CA SER A 170 -19.92 1.39 6.30
C SER A 170 -20.45 2.68 5.66
N SER A 171 -19.87 3.83 6.03
CA SER A 171 -20.15 5.16 5.47
C SER A 171 -19.00 6.12 5.83
N PRO A 172 -18.99 7.39 5.36
CA PRO A 172 -17.98 8.38 5.76
C PRO A 172 -17.82 8.54 7.28
N THR A 173 -18.91 8.40 8.04
CA THR A 173 -18.94 8.52 9.51
C THR A 173 -19.10 7.19 10.23
N GLY A 174 -19.40 6.11 9.51
CA GLY A 174 -19.64 4.77 10.06
C GLY A 174 -18.37 4.06 10.53
N ASN A 175 -18.55 2.97 11.28
CA ASN A 175 -17.46 2.12 11.73
C ASN A 175 -16.93 1.24 10.59
N GLN A 176 -15.72 0.68 10.77
CA GLN A 176 -15.21 -0.34 9.86
C GLN A 176 -15.91 -1.68 10.11
N VAL A 177 -16.33 -2.34 9.04
CA VAL A 177 -16.70 -3.76 9.03
C VAL A 177 -15.45 -4.55 8.66
N ILE A 178 -14.99 -5.38 9.60
CA ILE A 178 -13.74 -6.13 9.47
C ILE A 178 -13.98 -7.47 8.76
N THR A 179 -13.25 -7.71 7.68
CA THR A 179 -13.27 -8.98 6.93
C THR A 179 -11.89 -9.63 6.94
N LYS A 180 -11.81 -10.91 7.34
CA LYS A 180 -10.56 -11.68 7.27
C LYS A 180 -10.28 -12.13 5.85
N LEU A 181 -9.10 -11.78 5.33
CA LEU A 181 -8.66 -12.14 3.98
C LEU A 181 -7.78 -13.39 3.97
N GLY A 182 -7.03 -13.60 5.05
CA GLY A 182 -6.16 -14.77 5.20
C GLY A 182 -5.14 -14.60 6.30
N SER A 183 -4.06 -15.37 6.22
CA SER A 183 -2.89 -15.23 7.07
C SER A 183 -1.63 -15.60 6.28
N VAL A 184 -0.54 -14.88 6.56
CA VAL A 184 0.81 -15.12 6.03
C VAL A 184 1.77 -14.98 7.20
N PRO A 185 2.69 -15.93 7.45
CA PRO A 185 3.64 -15.83 8.56
C PRO A 185 4.50 -14.56 8.51
N VAL A 186 4.85 -14.02 9.67
CA VAL A 186 5.72 -12.82 9.80
C VAL A 186 7.04 -13.05 9.07
N GLY A 187 7.53 -12.02 8.38
CA GLY A 187 8.76 -12.07 7.59
C GLY A 187 8.64 -12.82 6.26
N THR A 188 7.46 -13.32 5.90
CA THR A 188 7.23 -14.03 4.62
C THR A 188 6.65 -13.10 3.57
N TYR A 189 7.12 -13.21 2.32
CA TYR A 189 6.54 -12.45 1.22
C TYR A 189 5.13 -12.92 0.89
N PHE A 190 4.29 -11.94 0.58
CA PHE A 190 3.00 -12.14 -0.06
C PHE A 190 2.75 -11.04 -1.06
N THR A 191 1.89 -11.32 -2.02
CA THR A 191 1.38 -10.32 -2.95
C THR A 191 -0.05 -9.99 -2.56
N TYR A 192 -0.35 -8.70 -2.40
CA TYR A 192 -1.73 -8.25 -2.38
C TYR A 192 -2.07 -7.43 -3.62
N VAL A 193 -3.35 -7.49 -4.01
CA VAL A 193 -3.93 -6.64 -5.04
C VAL A 193 -5.14 -5.96 -4.44
N MET A 194 -5.13 -4.62 -4.37
CA MET A 194 -6.32 -3.82 -4.07
C MET A 194 -6.90 -3.29 -5.37
N SER A 195 -8.20 -3.47 -5.56
CA SER A 195 -8.89 -2.96 -6.75
C SER A 195 -10.22 -2.32 -6.36
N TYR A 196 -10.48 -1.13 -6.90
CA TYR A 196 -11.80 -0.52 -6.88
C TYR A 196 -12.14 -0.08 -8.31
N SER A 197 -12.67 -1.05 -9.04
CA SER A 197 -12.84 -0.98 -10.50
C SER A 197 -14.26 -1.37 -10.88
N ASN A 198 -14.82 -0.71 -11.88
CA ASN A 198 -16.19 -0.95 -12.35
C ASN A 198 -17.22 -0.94 -11.20
N GLY A 199 -17.03 -0.07 -10.20
CA GLY A 199 -17.87 0.01 -9.00
C GLY A 199 -17.67 -1.10 -7.97
N VAL A 200 -16.72 -2.01 -8.17
CA VAL A 200 -16.50 -3.17 -7.30
C VAL A 200 -15.19 -3.05 -6.53
N LEU A 201 -15.29 -3.04 -5.20
CA LEU A 201 -14.13 -3.14 -4.30
C LEU A 201 -13.74 -4.61 -4.11
N SER A 202 -12.46 -4.93 -4.29
CA SER A 202 -11.94 -6.25 -4.02
C SER A 202 -10.48 -6.23 -3.59
N ILE A 203 -10.10 -7.19 -2.76
CA ILE A 203 -8.72 -7.40 -2.34
C ILE A 203 -8.34 -8.87 -2.55
N SER A 204 -7.18 -9.12 -3.13
CA SER A 204 -6.61 -10.46 -3.29
C SER A 204 -5.35 -10.61 -2.46
N ILE A 205 -5.18 -11.75 -1.78
CA ILE A 205 -3.94 -12.14 -1.10
C ILE A 205 -3.42 -13.42 -1.78
N ASN A 206 -2.21 -13.37 -2.34
CA ASN A 206 -1.60 -14.47 -3.09
C ASN A 206 -2.53 -15.08 -4.15
N GLY A 207 -3.26 -14.23 -4.87
CA GLY A 207 -4.20 -14.64 -5.92
C GLY A 207 -5.61 -15.00 -5.41
N LYS A 208 -5.81 -15.21 -4.10
CA LYS A 208 -7.14 -15.45 -3.52
C LYS A 208 -7.92 -14.14 -3.37
N LYS A 209 -8.77 -13.85 -4.34
CA LYS A 209 -9.63 -12.65 -4.39
C LYS A 209 -10.83 -12.74 -3.43
N THR A 210 -11.09 -11.63 -2.74
CA THR A 210 -12.30 -11.38 -1.94
C THR A 210 -12.96 -10.11 -2.45
N THR A 211 -14.24 -10.18 -2.83
CA THR A 211 -15.06 -9.00 -3.15
C THR A 211 -15.66 -8.45 -1.85
N LEU A 212 -15.70 -7.14 -1.71
CA LEU A 212 -16.09 -6.44 -0.49
C LEU A 212 -17.26 -5.50 -0.79
N ASP A 213 -18.20 -5.41 0.13
CA ASP A 213 -19.30 -4.44 0.06
C ASP A 213 -18.76 -3.03 0.34
N THR A 214 -19.20 -2.05 -0.43
CA THR A 214 -18.94 -0.62 -0.16
C THR A 214 -20.07 0.03 0.63
N PHE A 215 -21.07 -0.74 1.10
CA PHE A 215 -22.16 -0.30 1.97
C PHE A 215 -22.84 0.97 1.43
N ASP A 216 -23.01 1.98 2.30
CA ASP A 216 -23.74 3.22 1.98
C ASP A 216 -22.87 4.24 1.22
N TRP A 217 -21.69 3.85 0.72
CA TRP A 217 -20.86 4.72 -0.08
C TRP A 217 -21.41 4.87 -1.49
N ASP A 218 -21.67 6.11 -1.89
CA ASP A 218 -22.11 6.46 -3.26
C ASP A 218 -20.92 6.55 -4.23
N SER A 219 -20.18 5.45 -4.38
CA SER A 219 -19.09 5.31 -5.35
C SER A 219 -18.07 6.48 -5.37
N PRO A 220 -17.46 6.83 -4.22
CA PRO A 220 -16.62 8.02 -4.11
C PRO A 220 -15.35 7.92 -4.97
N ASN A 221 -14.87 9.06 -5.47
CA ASN A 221 -13.52 9.12 -6.00
C ASN A 221 -12.49 8.78 -4.91
N CYS A 222 -11.58 7.87 -5.25
CA CYS A 222 -10.59 7.34 -4.32
C CYS A 222 -9.17 7.56 -4.83
N TYR A 223 -8.20 7.29 -3.95
CA TYR A 223 -6.80 7.12 -4.30
C TYR A 223 -6.19 6.01 -3.47
N PHE A 224 -5.08 5.44 -3.94
CA PHE A 224 -4.37 4.41 -3.21
C PHE A 224 -3.38 5.00 -2.20
N LYS A 225 -3.20 4.27 -1.09
CA LYS A 225 -2.05 4.41 -0.19
C LYS A 225 -1.39 3.06 0.05
N SER A 226 -0.09 3.06 0.27
CA SER A 226 0.68 1.84 0.52
C SER A 226 1.92 2.15 1.34
N GLY A 227 2.26 1.29 2.30
CA GLY A 227 3.46 1.48 3.11
C GLY A 227 3.25 1.02 4.53
N ASN A 228 3.59 1.87 5.48
CA ASN A 228 3.54 1.56 6.90
C ASN A 228 2.80 2.66 7.67
N TYR A 229 1.57 2.37 8.08
CA TYR A 229 0.76 3.20 8.94
C TYR A 229 0.54 2.49 10.29
N ASN A 230 1.30 2.89 11.30
CA ASN A 230 1.43 2.17 12.57
C ASN A 230 0.24 2.46 13.49
N GLN A 231 -0.58 1.44 13.77
CA GLN A 231 -1.80 1.55 14.59
C GLN A 231 -1.54 1.28 16.08
N GLY A 232 -0.26 1.24 16.46
CA GLY A 232 0.19 0.79 17.76
C GLY A 232 -0.22 1.71 18.89
N LYS A 233 -0.48 1.10 20.04
CA LYS A 233 -0.78 1.80 21.30
C LYS A 233 0.48 2.05 22.12
N THR A 234 1.53 1.28 21.87
CA THR A 234 2.85 1.42 22.51
C THR A 234 3.85 2.09 21.57
N ALA A 235 5.07 2.33 22.07
CA ALA A 235 6.16 2.92 21.29
C ALA A 235 6.79 1.95 20.25
N ILE A 236 6.18 0.79 20.00
CA ILE A 236 6.73 -0.21 19.08
C ILE A 236 6.76 0.35 17.64
N THR A 237 7.97 0.45 17.08
CA THR A 237 8.15 0.67 15.64
C THR A 237 7.76 -0.58 14.86
N SER A 238 6.89 -0.40 13.86
CA SER A 238 6.54 -1.38 12.83
C SER A 238 7.48 -1.27 11.64
N GLU A 239 7.62 -2.35 10.87
CA GLU A 239 8.52 -2.43 9.72
C GLU A 239 7.97 -3.34 8.61
N VAL A 240 7.93 -2.81 7.39
CA VAL A 240 7.52 -3.53 6.19
C VAL A 240 8.54 -3.35 5.08
N HIS A 241 8.73 -4.39 4.28
CA HIS A 241 9.65 -4.37 3.14
C HIS A 241 8.86 -4.63 1.85
N ILE A 242 8.96 -3.74 0.87
CA ILE A 242 8.32 -3.85 -0.43
C ILE A 242 9.34 -4.31 -1.46
N GLN A 243 9.01 -5.40 -2.17
CA GLN A 243 9.80 -5.95 -3.27
C GLN A 243 9.30 -5.50 -4.64
N SER A 244 7.99 -5.24 -4.79
CA SER A 244 7.43 -4.60 -5.98
C SER A 244 6.15 -3.83 -5.64
N ILE A 245 5.91 -2.75 -6.37
CA ILE A 245 4.69 -1.94 -6.29
C ILE A 245 4.34 -1.42 -7.68
N ALA A 246 3.07 -1.54 -8.06
CA ALA A 246 2.57 -1.07 -9.34
C ALA A 246 1.12 -0.60 -9.22
N VAL A 247 0.82 0.51 -9.89
CA VAL A 247 -0.53 1.07 -10.01
C VAL A 247 -0.93 1.04 -11.48
N VAL A 248 -2.18 0.67 -11.75
CA VAL A 248 -2.78 0.69 -13.09
C VAL A 248 -4.10 1.43 -13.04
N HIS A 249 -4.25 2.42 -13.92
CA HIS A 249 -5.51 3.06 -14.27
C HIS A 249 -5.81 2.86 -15.76
N SER A 250 -7.07 2.57 -16.11
CA SER A 250 -7.56 2.60 -17.50
C SER A 250 -9.06 2.88 -17.59
#